data_AF-A0A6H1ZWJ2-F1
#
_entry.id   AF-A0A6H1ZWJ2-F1
#
_cell.length_a   1.000
_cell.length_b   1.000
_cell.length_c   1.000
_cell.angle_alpha   90.00
_cell.angle_beta   90.00
_cell.angle_gamma   90.00
#
_symmetry.space_group_name_H-M   'P 1'
#
loop_
_entity.id
_entity.type
_entity.pdbx_description
1 polymer ?
#
loop_
_entity_poly.entity_id
_entity_poly.type
_entity_poly.pdbx_seq_one_letter_code
_entity_poly.pdbx_strand_id
1 'polypeptide(L)'
;MGWLKDGLEGNAGINRFGKNPAQYQFISWGNKRDEKGMGKLWIKNIRDNLKYWDTHQEGVLCKLGDIPSHEDDACIFVGASPILKKSVSHLKGINPRFKIIATNSSIKYLVDHGVIPDYCILLDGNAGKWTPEMAGLGKRCKDVVGLFAVGAHPESVRNWKGRFIVIPYHYGNKKLNAEISLKYGDTCPASGGSALTCAIALFAQFTKATIFLLAGNELSFKKHYYVQGEAVSDDRPCYFATDVFGKQVKTLSPLFEYKIWLENFIQCLAGSHYFCNCSEGILGVESDGTFMPWLDQKALHLAIKDIADAWAIEEMPSKEKAKFIYSELYKYDDYVPTLGANIWRSQFDAKNSCILRKDEIKTILDFGCGTGDGVMVLREKGLEAYGVDIAENKELWDRKGVGEFCRSYDGTTLPYADDSFDMVGCFETFEHIIPEDCENLLKELLRVGKNFFTFTIALNLENAPFQGILYTHCNVQSPEWWVELIERVGFNVLAKQKILYNHEGTEDKYTLFIYATKRETDLRVWYDPISKLHPTEVAYV
;
A
#
# COMPACT_ATOMS: atom_id res chain seq x y z
N MET A 1 -16.62 4.08 2.08
CA MET A 1 -15.93 5.03 1.17
C MET A 1 -15.76 6.46 1.69
N GLY A 2 -16.40 6.89 2.80
CA GLY A 2 -16.21 8.26 3.34
C GLY A 2 -14.89 8.51 4.08
N TRP A 3 -14.28 7.45 4.62
CA TRP A 3 -13.19 7.58 5.62
C TRP A 3 -11.77 7.54 5.03
N LEU A 4 -11.64 7.25 3.73
CA LEU A 4 -10.38 7.36 2.96
C LEU A 4 -10.06 8.81 2.53
N LYS A 5 -11.03 9.72 2.63
CA LYS A 5 -10.88 11.10 2.16
C LYS A 5 -10.11 11.99 3.14
N ASP A 6 -10.30 11.83 4.44
CA ASP A 6 -9.90 12.87 5.39
C ASP A 6 -8.38 12.89 5.68
N GLY A 7 -7.67 11.80 5.37
CA GLY A 7 -6.19 11.77 5.34
C GLY A 7 -5.57 12.36 4.06
N LEU A 8 -6.39 12.68 3.04
CA LEU A 8 -5.95 13.20 1.74
C LEU A 8 -6.25 14.70 1.55
N GLU A 9 -7.08 15.31 2.40
CA GLU A 9 -7.53 16.70 2.25
C GLU A 9 -6.50 17.75 2.70
N GLY A 10 -5.39 17.35 3.33
CA GLY A 10 -4.26 18.23 3.64
C GLY A 10 -3.38 18.62 2.44
N ASN A 11 -3.60 18.04 1.25
CA ASN A 11 -2.79 18.30 0.04
C ASN A 11 -3.63 18.84 -1.12
N ALA A 12 -4.61 19.70 -0.81
CA ALA A 12 -5.29 20.52 -1.79
C ALA A 12 -4.32 21.58 -2.36
N GLY A 13 -3.80 21.29 -3.55
CA GLY A 13 -3.27 22.32 -4.44
C GLY A 13 -1.80 22.70 -4.30
N ILE A 14 -0.88 21.74 -4.28
CA ILE A 14 0.55 22.04 -4.53
C ILE A 14 1.15 20.94 -5.40
N ASN A 15 1.55 21.31 -6.63
CA ASN A 15 2.68 20.77 -7.40
C ASN A 15 3.33 19.49 -6.80
N ARG A 16 2.71 18.31 -7.00
CA ARG A 16 3.16 17.03 -6.39
C ARG A 16 4.49 16.49 -6.91
N PHE A 17 5.10 17.18 -7.87
CA PHE A 17 6.50 17.01 -8.22
C PHE A 17 7.18 18.34 -7.96
N GLY A 18 7.92 18.43 -6.86
CA GLY A 18 8.78 19.58 -6.60
C GLY A 18 9.63 19.88 -7.84
N LYS A 19 9.85 21.16 -8.12
CA LYS A 19 10.73 21.61 -9.22
C LYS A 19 12.17 21.18 -8.95
N ASN A 20 12.50 19.90 -9.06
CA ASN A 20 13.87 19.41 -9.00
C ASN A 20 14.45 19.45 -10.42
N PRO A 21 15.43 20.33 -10.71
CA PRO A 21 16.03 20.45 -12.04
C PRO A 21 16.65 19.14 -12.56
N ALA A 22 17.00 18.20 -11.66
CA ALA A 22 17.51 16.88 -12.03
C ALA A 22 16.47 16.00 -12.73
N GLN A 23 15.16 16.16 -12.43
CA GLN A 23 14.08 15.40 -13.07
C GLN A 23 13.86 15.80 -14.54
N TYR A 24 14.07 17.08 -14.87
CA TYR A 24 14.04 17.57 -16.27
C TYR A 24 15.26 17.11 -17.08
N GLN A 25 16.39 16.80 -16.44
CA GLN A 25 17.58 16.37 -17.16
C GLN A 25 17.41 14.95 -17.75
N PHE A 26 16.69 14.05 -17.10
CA PHE A 26 16.50 12.68 -17.62
C PHE A 26 15.63 12.62 -18.88
N ILE A 27 14.60 13.47 -18.99
CA ILE A 27 13.79 13.61 -20.22
C ILE A 27 14.64 14.12 -21.39
N SER A 28 15.71 14.88 -21.09
CA SER A 28 16.59 15.45 -22.11
C SER A 28 17.71 14.50 -22.59
N TRP A 29 18.03 13.42 -21.86
CA TRP A 29 19.21 12.60 -22.17
C TRP A 29 18.96 11.48 -23.18
N GLY A 30 17.74 10.95 -23.27
CA GLY A 30 17.37 9.97 -24.30
C GLY A 30 17.30 10.53 -25.72
N ASN A 31 17.33 11.86 -25.89
CA ASN A 31 17.15 12.54 -27.18
C ASN A 31 18.33 13.42 -27.62
N LYS A 32 19.44 13.46 -26.86
CA LYS A 32 20.62 14.26 -27.26
C LYS A 32 21.39 13.69 -28.46
N ARG A 33 21.13 12.43 -28.85
CA ARG A 33 21.57 11.87 -30.13
C ARG A 33 20.37 11.92 -31.09
N ASP A 34 20.47 12.74 -32.14
CA ASP A 34 19.55 12.86 -33.29
C ASP A 34 18.42 13.93 -33.25
N GLU A 35 18.60 15.05 -32.56
CA GLU A 35 17.68 16.21 -32.64
C GLU A 35 17.36 16.70 -34.07
N LYS A 36 18.21 16.42 -35.08
CA LYS A 36 17.94 16.84 -36.48
C LYS A 36 17.08 15.87 -37.28
N GLY A 37 17.03 14.59 -36.92
CA GLY A 37 16.37 13.52 -37.68
C GLY A 37 15.10 13.01 -37.02
N MET A 38 15.20 12.58 -35.75
CA MET A 38 14.07 12.01 -35.01
C MET A 38 12.96 13.04 -34.77
N GLY A 39 13.30 14.28 -34.42
CA GLY A 39 12.31 15.36 -34.23
C GLY A 39 11.44 15.60 -35.47
N LYS A 40 11.99 15.44 -36.69
CA LYS A 40 11.22 15.62 -37.93
C LYS A 40 10.19 14.50 -38.15
N LEU A 41 10.56 13.25 -37.84
CA LEU A 41 9.65 12.11 -37.93
C LEU A 41 8.49 12.27 -36.94
N TRP A 42 8.79 12.55 -35.67
CA TRP A 42 7.77 12.74 -34.65
C TRP A 42 6.82 13.90 -34.98
N ILE A 43 7.36 15.04 -35.42
CA ILE A 43 6.53 16.18 -35.88
C ILE A 43 5.64 15.79 -37.06
N LYS A 44 6.14 14.98 -38.01
CA LYS A 44 5.34 14.47 -39.13
C LYS A 44 4.19 13.58 -38.61
N ASN A 45 4.51 12.61 -37.75
CA ASN A 45 3.51 11.71 -37.18
C ASN A 45 2.43 12.46 -36.42
N ILE A 46 2.82 13.45 -35.61
CA ILE A 46 1.87 14.31 -34.89
C ILE A 46 0.90 14.96 -35.88
N ARG A 47 1.39 15.58 -36.96
CA ARG A 47 0.53 16.24 -37.94
C ARG A 47 -0.41 15.24 -38.64
N ASP A 48 0.09 14.06 -38.98
CA ASP A 48 -0.71 13.02 -39.63
C ASP A 48 -1.79 12.48 -38.69
N ASN A 49 -1.47 12.29 -37.40
CA ASN A 49 -2.39 11.84 -36.37
C ASN A 49 -3.45 12.91 -36.05
N LEU A 50 -3.06 14.18 -35.87
CA LEU A 50 -3.99 15.27 -35.62
C LEU A 50 -5.03 15.39 -36.75
N LYS A 51 -4.58 15.37 -38.02
CA LYS A 51 -5.49 15.39 -39.18
C LYS A 51 -6.46 14.20 -39.18
N TYR A 52 -5.98 13.01 -38.85
CA TYR A 52 -6.81 11.82 -38.79
C TYR A 52 -7.85 11.92 -37.66
N TRP A 53 -7.43 12.36 -36.47
CA TRP A 53 -8.31 12.52 -35.31
C TRP A 53 -9.36 13.62 -35.49
N ASP A 54 -9.04 14.70 -36.21
CA ASP A 54 -10.00 15.76 -36.55
C ASP A 54 -11.15 15.29 -37.45
N THR A 55 -10.99 14.17 -38.15
CA THR A 55 -11.89 13.77 -39.24
C THR A 55 -12.51 12.38 -39.08
N HIS A 56 -12.01 11.52 -38.17
CA HIS A 56 -12.38 10.09 -38.14
C HIS A 56 -12.70 9.53 -36.74
N GLN A 57 -13.05 10.36 -35.73
CA GLN A 57 -13.00 9.92 -34.32
C GLN A 57 -14.07 10.52 -33.37
N GLU A 58 -15.25 10.93 -33.84
CA GLU A 58 -16.34 11.27 -32.92
C GLU A 58 -16.66 10.07 -31.99
N GLY A 59 -16.53 10.26 -30.67
CA GLY A 59 -16.83 9.26 -29.63
C GLY A 59 -15.71 8.28 -29.23
N VAL A 60 -14.55 8.32 -29.89
CA VAL A 60 -13.44 7.35 -29.70
C VAL A 60 -12.21 7.98 -29.04
N LEU A 61 -12.04 9.30 -29.19
CA LEU A 61 -10.93 10.11 -28.69
C LEU A 61 -11.23 10.70 -27.31
N CYS A 62 -10.40 10.38 -26.32
CA CYS A 62 -10.51 10.86 -24.95
C CYS A 62 -9.26 11.66 -24.51
N LYS A 63 -9.43 12.59 -23.56
CA LYS A 63 -8.33 13.35 -22.92
C LYS A 63 -7.72 12.54 -21.79
N LEU A 64 -6.51 12.91 -21.34
CA LEU A 64 -5.86 12.25 -20.20
C LEU A 64 -6.73 12.20 -18.93
N GLY A 65 -7.54 13.23 -18.67
CA GLY A 65 -8.45 13.26 -17.53
C GLY A 65 -9.64 12.30 -17.61
N ASP A 66 -9.85 11.64 -18.76
CA ASP A 66 -10.93 10.69 -18.97
C ASP A 66 -10.51 9.24 -18.66
N ILE A 67 -9.26 9.00 -18.24
CA ILE A 67 -8.86 7.66 -17.76
C ILE A 67 -9.69 7.37 -16.48
N PRO A 68 -10.41 6.23 -16.41
CA PRO A 68 -11.15 5.84 -15.21
C PRO A 68 -10.29 5.87 -13.94
N SER A 69 -10.91 6.21 -12.81
CA SER A 69 -10.18 6.47 -11.55
C SER A 69 -9.49 5.24 -10.96
N HIS A 70 -9.96 4.01 -11.20
CA HIS A 70 -9.33 2.78 -10.67
C HIS A 70 -8.98 2.80 -9.16
N GLU A 71 -9.73 3.52 -8.33
CA GLU A 71 -9.46 3.72 -6.89
C GLU A 71 -9.48 2.39 -6.11
N ASP A 72 -10.41 1.50 -6.47
CA ASP A 72 -10.58 0.18 -5.86
C ASP A 72 -9.92 -0.96 -6.66
N ASP A 73 -9.13 -0.64 -7.69
CA ASP A 73 -8.57 -1.61 -8.63
C ASP A 73 -7.05 -1.79 -8.42
N ALA A 74 -6.55 -2.99 -8.73
CA ALA A 74 -5.12 -3.26 -8.83
C ALA A 74 -4.66 -3.21 -10.30
N CYS A 75 -3.57 -2.50 -10.57
CA CYS A 75 -3.07 -2.28 -11.92
C CYS A 75 -1.85 -3.18 -12.19
N ILE A 76 -1.97 -4.10 -13.15
CA ILE A 76 -0.92 -5.01 -13.58
C ILE A 76 -0.27 -4.46 -14.86
N PHE A 77 0.95 -3.97 -14.75
CA PHE A 77 1.73 -3.45 -15.87
C PHE A 77 2.55 -4.58 -16.50
N VAL A 78 2.13 -5.01 -17.69
CA VAL A 78 2.65 -6.20 -18.35
C VAL A 78 3.64 -5.84 -19.47
N GLY A 79 4.92 -6.04 -19.19
CA GLY A 79 5.98 -6.04 -20.20
C GLY A 79 6.02 -7.32 -21.02
N ALA A 80 6.95 -7.38 -21.96
CA ALA A 80 7.00 -8.42 -22.98
C ALA A 80 8.21 -9.35 -22.83
N SER A 81 8.72 -9.53 -21.63
CA SER A 81 9.88 -10.39 -21.39
C SER A 81 9.54 -11.89 -21.43
N PRO A 82 10.55 -12.78 -21.53
CA PRO A 82 10.33 -14.21 -21.61
C PRO A 82 9.62 -14.85 -20.41
N ILE A 83 9.66 -14.25 -19.20
CA ILE A 83 8.93 -14.80 -18.04
C ILE A 83 7.42 -14.86 -18.28
N LEU A 84 6.89 -14.05 -19.20
CA LEU A 84 5.47 -14.03 -19.54
C LEU A 84 4.97 -15.42 -19.99
N LYS A 85 5.84 -16.27 -20.55
CA LYS A 85 5.49 -17.68 -20.89
C LYS A 85 5.07 -18.49 -19.66
N LYS A 86 5.64 -18.19 -18.49
CA LYS A 86 5.29 -18.84 -17.22
C LYS A 86 4.09 -18.18 -16.55
N SER A 87 3.91 -16.87 -16.72
CA SER A 87 2.95 -16.10 -15.92
C SER A 87 1.64 -15.74 -16.63
N VAL A 88 1.56 -15.84 -17.96
CA VAL A 88 0.37 -15.43 -18.74
C VAL A 88 -0.90 -16.19 -18.37
N SER A 89 -0.79 -17.44 -17.92
CA SER A 89 -1.95 -18.24 -17.47
C SER A 89 -2.63 -17.63 -16.24
N HIS A 90 -1.88 -16.97 -15.36
CA HIS A 90 -2.42 -16.32 -14.15
C HIS A 90 -3.25 -15.06 -14.45
N LEU A 91 -3.14 -14.52 -15.67
CA LEU A 91 -3.92 -13.36 -16.11
C LEU A 91 -5.26 -13.76 -16.76
N LYS A 92 -5.48 -15.05 -17.03
CA LYS A 92 -6.71 -15.52 -17.69
C LYS A 92 -7.87 -15.58 -16.70
N GLY A 93 -8.97 -14.91 -17.02
CA GLY A 93 -10.18 -14.93 -16.18
C GLY A 93 -9.95 -14.36 -14.78
N ILE A 94 -8.94 -13.51 -14.63
CA ILE A 94 -8.65 -12.81 -13.38
C ILE A 94 -9.84 -11.92 -13.00
N ASN A 95 -10.01 -11.66 -11.69
CA ASN A 95 -11.04 -10.75 -11.19
C ASN A 95 -10.96 -9.40 -11.95
N PRO A 96 -12.07 -8.84 -12.46
CA PRO A 96 -12.08 -7.58 -13.20
C PRO A 96 -11.51 -6.37 -12.45
N ARG A 97 -11.39 -6.43 -11.11
CA ARG A 97 -10.68 -5.41 -10.30
C ARG A 97 -9.17 -5.40 -10.56
N PHE A 98 -8.60 -6.45 -11.18
CA PHE A 98 -7.25 -6.41 -11.73
C PHE A 98 -7.27 -5.87 -13.16
N LYS A 99 -6.82 -4.63 -13.33
CA LYS A 99 -6.66 -4.01 -14.64
C LYS A 99 -5.34 -4.43 -15.27
N ILE A 100 -5.39 -4.92 -16.49
CA ILE A 100 -4.21 -5.34 -17.24
C ILE A 100 -3.81 -4.23 -18.20
N ILE A 101 -2.61 -3.68 -17.99
CA ILE A 101 -2.03 -2.63 -18.83
C ILE A 101 -0.90 -3.26 -19.65
N ALA A 102 -1.17 -3.51 -20.92
CA ALA A 102 -0.20 -4.04 -21.86
C ALA A 102 0.66 -2.94 -22.46
N THR A 103 1.91 -3.28 -22.78
CA THR A 103 2.73 -2.47 -23.68
C THR A 103 2.48 -2.88 -25.13
N ASN A 104 2.89 -2.05 -26.06
CA ASN A 104 2.88 -2.39 -27.48
C ASN A 104 3.61 -3.71 -27.81
N SER A 105 4.64 -4.04 -27.04
CA SER A 105 5.41 -5.26 -27.21
C SER A 105 4.77 -6.53 -26.61
N SER A 106 3.85 -6.39 -25.65
CA SER A 106 3.25 -7.54 -24.94
C SER A 106 1.84 -7.88 -25.41
N ILE A 107 1.08 -6.90 -25.92
CA ILE A 107 -0.34 -7.07 -26.26
C ILE A 107 -0.61 -8.25 -27.19
N LYS A 108 0.18 -8.43 -28.27
CA LYS A 108 -0.04 -9.54 -29.19
C LYS A 108 0.13 -10.89 -28.51
N TYR A 109 1.15 -11.02 -27.66
CA TYR A 109 1.39 -12.26 -26.93
C TYR A 109 0.22 -12.57 -26.00
N LEU A 110 -0.24 -11.58 -25.23
CA LEU A 110 -1.38 -11.72 -24.33
C LEU A 110 -2.63 -12.17 -25.09
N VAL A 111 -2.98 -11.46 -26.15
CA VAL A 111 -4.18 -11.69 -26.94
C VAL A 111 -4.15 -13.05 -27.64
N ASP A 112 -3.00 -13.49 -28.16
CA ASP A 112 -2.81 -14.83 -28.73
C ASP A 112 -2.91 -15.96 -27.71
N HIS A 113 -2.69 -15.66 -26.43
CA HIS A 113 -2.87 -16.62 -25.34
C HIS A 113 -4.23 -16.47 -24.65
N GLY A 114 -5.15 -15.66 -25.17
CA GLY A 114 -6.51 -15.50 -24.64
C GLY A 114 -6.61 -14.57 -23.44
N VAL A 115 -5.65 -13.67 -23.26
CA VAL A 115 -5.69 -12.57 -22.28
C VAL A 115 -5.96 -11.27 -23.05
N ILE A 116 -7.12 -10.66 -22.82
CA ILE A 116 -7.46 -9.36 -23.39
C ILE A 116 -7.15 -8.29 -22.33
N PRO A 117 -6.19 -7.39 -22.57
CA PRO A 117 -5.86 -6.34 -21.60
C PRO A 117 -6.95 -5.27 -21.56
N ASP A 118 -7.08 -4.54 -20.45
CA ASP A 118 -7.96 -3.36 -20.36
C ASP A 118 -7.35 -2.18 -21.14
N TYR A 119 -6.03 -2.03 -21.04
CA TYR A 119 -5.29 -0.93 -21.65
C TYR A 119 -4.11 -1.39 -22.49
N CYS A 120 -3.75 -0.58 -23.49
CA CYS A 120 -2.53 -0.77 -24.27
C CYS A 120 -1.81 0.56 -24.48
N ILE A 121 -0.59 0.68 -23.98
CA ILE A 121 0.24 1.86 -24.21
C ILE A 121 1.08 1.74 -25.50
N LEU A 122 1.06 2.81 -26.30
CA LEU A 122 1.82 2.92 -27.55
C LEU A 122 2.51 4.28 -27.61
N LEU A 123 3.83 4.25 -27.52
CA LEU A 123 4.65 5.47 -27.61
C LEU A 123 5.40 5.58 -28.95
N ASP A 124 5.76 4.45 -29.55
CA ASP A 124 6.68 4.39 -30.69
C ASP A 124 6.12 5.06 -31.96
N GLY A 125 6.93 5.92 -32.56
CA GLY A 125 6.64 6.65 -33.80
C GLY A 125 7.31 6.03 -35.02
N ASN A 126 8.22 5.07 -34.81
CA ASN A 126 8.80 4.28 -35.87
C ASN A 126 7.86 3.13 -36.23
N ALA A 127 7.78 2.79 -37.53
CA ALA A 127 6.98 1.66 -38.00
C ALA A 127 7.40 0.35 -37.31
N GLY A 128 8.71 0.09 -37.19
CA GLY A 128 9.26 -1.05 -36.45
C GLY A 128 8.60 -2.41 -36.77
N LYS A 129 8.88 -3.43 -35.94
CA LYS A 129 8.22 -4.74 -36.03
C LYS A 129 6.82 -4.75 -35.39
N TRP A 130 6.53 -3.77 -34.54
CA TRP A 130 5.32 -3.74 -33.73
C TRP A 130 4.09 -3.18 -34.48
N THR A 131 4.27 -2.37 -35.52
CA THR A 131 3.14 -1.87 -36.33
C THR A 131 2.39 -2.99 -37.06
N PRO A 132 3.06 -3.93 -37.78
CA PRO A 132 2.38 -5.09 -38.35
C PRO A 132 1.70 -5.99 -37.31
N GLU A 133 2.34 -6.18 -36.16
CA GLU A 133 1.78 -6.97 -35.06
C GLU A 133 0.48 -6.37 -34.52
N MET A 134 0.43 -5.04 -34.38
CA MET A 134 -0.76 -4.29 -33.99
C MET A 134 -1.87 -4.37 -35.04
N ALA A 135 -1.51 -4.27 -36.33
CA ALA A 135 -2.47 -4.39 -37.42
C ALA A 135 -3.20 -5.76 -37.40
N GLY A 136 -2.49 -6.82 -37.01
CA GLY A 136 -3.03 -8.17 -36.87
C GLY A 136 -4.00 -8.39 -35.71
N LEU A 137 -4.11 -7.44 -34.77
CA LEU A 137 -5.03 -7.56 -33.62
C LEU A 137 -6.49 -7.32 -34.01
N GLY A 138 -6.73 -6.45 -35.00
CA GLY A 138 -8.06 -6.21 -35.58
C GLY A 138 -9.17 -6.02 -34.54
N LYS A 139 -10.29 -6.75 -34.71
CA LYS A 139 -11.45 -6.68 -33.81
C LYS A 139 -11.21 -7.33 -32.43
N ARG A 140 -10.12 -8.10 -32.24
CA ARG A 140 -9.83 -8.78 -30.96
C ARG A 140 -9.50 -7.78 -29.85
N CYS A 141 -9.07 -6.57 -30.22
CA CYS A 141 -8.77 -5.49 -29.29
C CYS A 141 -9.79 -4.34 -29.34
N LYS A 142 -11.03 -4.58 -29.79
CA LYS A 142 -12.06 -3.54 -29.88
C LYS A 142 -12.46 -2.96 -28.52
N ASP A 143 -12.32 -3.75 -27.46
CA ASP A 143 -12.69 -3.38 -26.09
C ASP A 143 -11.48 -2.89 -25.28
N VAL A 144 -10.28 -2.89 -25.87
CA VAL A 144 -9.04 -2.42 -25.25
C VAL A 144 -8.95 -0.90 -25.43
N VAL A 145 -8.63 -0.17 -24.36
CA VAL A 145 -8.38 1.27 -24.41
C VAL A 145 -6.91 1.55 -24.75
N GLY A 146 -6.66 2.21 -25.88
CA GLY A 146 -5.32 2.65 -26.27
C GLY A 146 -4.86 3.86 -25.46
N LEU A 147 -3.60 3.90 -25.04
CA LEU A 147 -2.95 5.06 -24.43
C LEU A 147 -1.82 5.49 -25.38
N PHE A 148 -2.10 6.45 -26.26
CA PHE A 148 -1.27 6.69 -27.44
C PHE A 148 -0.53 8.02 -27.35
N ALA A 149 0.79 7.99 -27.49
CA ALA A 149 1.54 9.22 -27.71
C ALA A 149 0.98 9.98 -28.92
N VAL A 150 0.89 11.30 -28.81
CA VAL A 150 0.49 12.18 -29.93
C VAL A 150 1.34 11.93 -31.19
N GLY A 151 2.60 11.52 -31.01
CA GLY A 151 3.52 11.17 -32.10
C GLY A 151 3.59 9.69 -32.48
N ALA A 152 2.74 8.82 -31.91
CA ALA A 152 2.73 7.39 -32.20
C ALA A 152 2.60 7.12 -33.71
N HIS A 153 3.10 5.97 -34.17
CA HIS A 153 3.15 5.67 -35.60
C HIS A 153 1.74 5.71 -36.22
N PRO A 154 1.50 6.52 -37.29
CA PRO A 154 0.15 6.77 -37.79
C PRO A 154 -0.62 5.53 -38.26
N GLU A 155 0.07 4.51 -38.76
CA GLU A 155 -0.59 3.27 -39.18
C GLU A 155 -1.12 2.47 -37.99
N SER A 156 -0.38 2.44 -36.87
CA SER A 156 -0.82 1.80 -35.63
C SER A 156 -2.08 2.48 -35.10
N VAL A 157 -2.14 3.82 -35.17
CA VAL A 157 -3.30 4.62 -34.80
C VAL A 157 -4.51 4.32 -35.71
N ARG A 158 -4.32 4.26 -37.03
CA ARG A 158 -5.41 3.98 -37.99
C ARG A 158 -5.95 2.55 -37.91
N ASN A 159 -5.09 1.60 -37.56
CA ASN A 159 -5.48 0.20 -37.44
C ASN A 159 -6.16 -0.12 -36.10
N TRP A 160 -5.99 0.72 -35.08
CA TRP A 160 -6.67 0.55 -33.79
C TRP A 160 -8.19 0.66 -33.93
N LYS A 161 -8.90 -0.29 -33.33
CA LYS A 161 -10.38 -0.38 -33.40
C LYS A 161 -11.07 -0.10 -32.08
N GLY A 162 -10.33 -0.04 -30.98
CA GLY A 162 -10.86 0.35 -29.67
C GLY A 162 -10.87 1.85 -29.45
N ARG A 163 -11.36 2.27 -28.28
CA ARG A 163 -11.21 3.65 -27.80
C ARG A 163 -9.74 3.95 -27.52
N PHE A 164 -9.34 5.22 -27.56
CA PHE A 164 -8.02 5.60 -27.09
C PHE A 164 -7.97 7.00 -26.50
N ILE A 165 -6.95 7.19 -25.67
CA ILE A 165 -6.61 8.40 -24.97
C ILE A 165 -5.29 8.91 -25.52
N VAL A 166 -5.24 10.20 -25.84
CA VAL A 166 -4.02 10.83 -26.37
C VAL A 166 -3.13 11.27 -25.21
N ILE A 167 -1.88 10.84 -25.25
CA ILE A 167 -0.81 11.29 -24.37
C ILE A 167 -0.11 12.49 -25.05
N PRO A 168 -0.26 13.72 -24.53
CA PRO A 168 0.18 14.96 -25.15
C PRO A 168 1.68 15.22 -24.95
N TYR A 169 2.52 14.31 -25.43
CA TYR A 169 3.97 14.47 -25.39
C TYR A 169 4.45 15.73 -26.13
N HIS A 170 5.43 16.41 -25.54
CA HIS A 170 6.03 17.61 -26.10
C HIS A 170 7.25 17.28 -26.95
N TYR A 171 7.19 17.56 -28.25
CA TYR A 171 8.27 17.27 -29.19
C TYR A 171 8.79 18.57 -29.82
N GLY A 172 9.81 19.17 -29.18
CA GLY A 172 10.74 20.17 -29.75
C GLY A 172 10.19 21.50 -30.30
N ASN A 173 8.89 21.64 -30.53
CA ASN A 173 8.28 22.83 -31.13
C ASN A 173 7.27 23.46 -30.16
N LYS A 174 7.60 24.63 -29.61
CA LYS A 174 6.76 25.35 -28.63
C LYS A 174 5.34 25.63 -29.12
N LYS A 175 5.16 25.99 -30.39
CA LYS A 175 3.82 26.30 -30.94
C LYS A 175 2.97 25.03 -31.04
N LEU A 176 3.56 23.95 -31.54
CA LEU A 176 2.88 22.66 -31.66
C LEU A 176 2.57 22.08 -30.27
N ASN A 177 3.48 22.20 -29.32
CA ASN A 177 3.26 21.77 -27.94
C ASN A 177 2.10 22.55 -27.28
N ALA A 178 2.03 23.86 -27.50
CA ALA A 178 0.93 24.68 -26.98
C ALA A 178 -0.43 24.28 -27.59
N GLU A 179 -0.47 23.96 -28.89
CA GLU A 179 -1.66 23.46 -29.58
C GLU A 179 -2.11 22.11 -29.02
N ILE A 180 -1.17 21.19 -28.82
CA ILE A 180 -1.43 19.87 -28.22
C ILE A 180 -1.94 20.02 -26.78
N SER A 181 -1.28 20.84 -25.95
CA SER A 181 -1.68 21.10 -24.57
C SER A 181 -3.10 21.67 -24.48
N LEU A 182 -3.41 22.64 -25.34
CA LEU A 182 -4.74 23.25 -25.37
C LEU A 182 -5.84 22.24 -25.73
N LYS A 183 -5.53 21.27 -26.59
CA LYS A 183 -6.51 20.29 -27.08
C LYS A 183 -6.67 19.07 -26.17
N TYR A 184 -5.56 18.55 -25.64
CA TYR A 184 -5.54 17.25 -24.96
C TYR A 184 -5.09 17.32 -23.49
N GLY A 185 -4.77 18.50 -22.98
CA GLY A 185 -4.23 18.72 -21.64
C GLY A 185 -2.70 18.69 -21.62
N ASP A 186 -2.12 18.98 -20.47
CA ASP A 186 -0.67 19.06 -20.32
C ASP A 186 0.00 17.67 -20.29
N THR A 187 1.27 17.64 -20.72
CA THR A 187 2.08 16.42 -20.71
C THR A 187 2.29 15.89 -19.30
N CYS A 188 2.38 14.57 -19.15
CA CYS A 188 2.87 13.95 -17.91
C CYS A 188 4.33 14.39 -17.68
N PRO A 189 4.65 15.12 -16.60
CA PRO A 189 5.99 15.68 -16.37
C PRO A 189 7.05 14.62 -16.05
N ALA A 190 6.65 13.40 -15.74
CA ALA A 190 7.48 12.35 -15.19
C ALA A 190 7.26 11.00 -15.90
N SER A 191 7.19 10.98 -17.22
CA SER A 191 7.15 9.71 -17.95
C SER A 191 8.57 9.28 -18.30
N GLY A 192 9.04 8.15 -17.78
CA GLY A 192 10.34 7.58 -18.14
C GLY A 192 10.50 7.29 -19.64
N GLY A 193 11.68 6.80 -20.04
CA GLY A 193 12.04 6.60 -21.45
C GLY A 193 11.46 5.34 -22.12
N SER A 194 10.45 4.69 -21.56
CA SER A 194 9.85 3.47 -22.10
C SER A 194 8.32 3.44 -21.98
N ALA A 195 7.66 2.59 -22.77
CA ALA A 195 6.20 2.45 -22.73
C ALA A 195 5.68 2.09 -21.33
N LEU A 196 6.38 1.18 -20.63
CA LEU A 196 6.00 0.77 -19.28
C LEU A 196 6.14 1.89 -18.26
N THR A 197 7.27 2.62 -18.27
CA THR A 197 7.53 3.70 -17.32
C THR A 197 6.52 4.85 -17.48
N CYS A 198 6.13 5.14 -18.72
CA CYS A 198 5.04 6.07 -19.01
C CYS A 198 3.70 5.58 -18.47
N ALA A 199 3.33 4.32 -18.70
CA ALA A 199 2.06 3.77 -18.22
C ALA A 199 1.95 3.87 -16.70
N ILE A 200 3.01 3.50 -15.97
CA ILE A 200 3.05 3.59 -14.51
C ILE A 200 2.84 5.04 -14.05
N ALA A 201 3.56 5.99 -14.65
CA ALA A 201 3.41 7.41 -14.31
C ALA A 201 2.01 7.95 -14.61
N LEU A 202 1.40 7.54 -15.73
CA LEU A 202 0.05 7.95 -16.10
C LEU A 202 -0.98 7.44 -15.10
N PHE A 203 -0.91 6.16 -14.72
CA PHE A 203 -1.85 5.59 -13.77
C PHE A 203 -1.68 6.23 -12.40
N ALA A 204 -0.46 6.36 -11.89
CA ALA A 204 -0.21 6.99 -10.59
C ALA A 204 -0.70 8.45 -10.53
N GLN A 205 -0.72 9.15 -11.67
CA GLN A 205 -1.11 10.56 -11.72
C GLN A 205 -2.60 10.78 -12.02
N PHE A 206 -3.22 9.93 -12.83
CA PHE A 206 -4.54 10.21 -13.43
C PHE A 206 -5.63 9.20 -13.07
N THR A 207 -5.28 8.06 -12.47
CA THR A 207 -6.23 7.04 -12.02
C THR A 207 -5.92 6.84 -10.55
N LYS A 208 -6.68 7.28 -9.56
CA LYS A 208 -6.38 7.05 -8.13
C LYS A 208 -6.04 5.61 -7.66
N ALA A 209 -5.81 4.63 -8.54
CA ALA A 209 -5.18 3.36 -8.26
C ALA A 209 -3.89 3.51 -7.44
N THR A 210 -3.78 2.69 -6.41
CA THR A 210 -2.63 2.67 -5.49
C THR A 210 -1.91 1.33 -5.45
N ILE A 211 -2.46 0.25 -6.06
CA ILE A 211 -1.91 -1.11 -6.01
C ILE A 211 -1.32 -1.52 -7.37
N PHE A 212 0.01 -1.52 -7.51
CA PHE A 212 0.70 -1.66 -8.79
C PHE A 212 1.57 -2.92 -8.84
N LEU A 213 1.25 -3.83 -9.76
CA LEU A 213 2.02 -5.06 -10.02
C LEU A 213 2.83 -4.93 -11.31
N LEU A 214 4.14 -5.23 -11.25
CA LEU A 214 5.05 -5.10 -12.40
C LEU A 214 5.42 -6.49 -12.93
N ALA A 215 4.75 -6.95 -13.97
CA ALA A 215 4.94 -8.29 -14.54
C ALA A 215 5.63 -8.25 -15.91
N GLY A 216 6.57 -9.15 -16.16
CA GLY A 216 7.23 -9.25 -17.46
C GLY A 216 8.23 -8.13 -17.76
N ASN A 217 8.87 -7.61 -16.71
CA ASN A 217 9.74 -6.43 -16.73
C ASN A 217 11.14 -6.74 -16.19
N GLU A 218 11.84 -7.70 -16.81
CA GLU A 218 13.11 -8.19 -16.27
C GLU A 218 14.24 -7.14 -16.30
N LEU A 219 14.15 -6.16 -17.20
CA LEU A 219 15.20 -5.15 -17.46
C LEU A 219 16.60 -5.77 -17.67
N SER A 220 16.62 -7.04 -18.04
CA SER A 220 17.77 -7.90 -18.17
C SER A 220 17.38 -9.11 -19.02
N PHE A 221 18.36 -9.89 -19.46
CA PHE A 221 18.13 -11.06 -20.30
C PHE A 221 19.23 -12.10 -20.16
N LYS A 222 18.87 -13.36 -20.42
CA LYS A 222 19.81 -14.49 -20.54
C LYS A 222 20.23 -14.72 -21.99
N LYS A 223 19.23 -14.81 -22.89
CA LYS A 223 19.41 -15.02 -24.33
C LYS A 223 18.60 -14.02 -25.17
N HIS A 224 17.35 -13.80 -24.77
CA HIS A 224 16.38 -12.93 -25.44
C HIS A 224 15.80 -11.95 -24.43
N TYR A 225 15.60 -10.70 -24.84
CA TYR A 225 14.92 -9.70 -24.01
C TYR A 225 13.40 -9.73 -24.18
N TYR A 226 12.88 -10.08 -25.36
CA TYR A 226 11.44 -10.14 -25.64
C TYR A 226 10.95 -11.59 -25.78
N VAL A 227 9.72 -11.86 -25.35
CA VAL A 227 9.04 -13.15 -25.37
C VAL A 227 8.84 -13.70 -26.78
N GLN A 228 8.63 -12.79 -27.74
CA GLN A 228 8.48 -13.08 -29.16
C GLN A 228 9.81 -12.95 -29.95
N GLY A 229 10.95 -12.70 -29.28
CA GLY A 229 12.21 -12.37 -29.94
C GLY A 229 13.15 -13.54 -30.21
N GLU A 230 13.84 -13.48 -31.36
CA GLU A 230 15.10 -14.18 -31.64
C GLU A 230 16.28 -13.53 -30.88
N ALA A 231 17.49 -14.10 -30.98
CA ALA A 231 18.65 -13.72 -30.15
C ALA A 231 18.90 -12.22 -30.19
N VAL A 232 19.22 -11.61 -29.04
CA VAL A 232 19.68 -10.23 -29.00
C VAL A 232 21.10 -10.22 -29.62
N SER A 233 21.19 -10.13 -30.95
CA SER A 233 22.43 -9.74 -31.64
C SER A 233 22.53 -8.22 -31.56
N ASP A 234 22.77 -7.74 -30.35
CA ASP A 234 22.91 -6.33 -30.10
C ASP A 234 24.38 -6.08 -29.77
N ASP A 235 25.09 -5.50 -30.72
CA ASP A 235 26.51 -5.15 -30.60
C ASP A 235 26.75 -4.04 -29.55
N ARG A 236 25.69 -3.55 -28.90
CA ARG A 236 25.76 -2.61 -27.79
C ARG A 236 26.46 -3.25 -26.57
N PRO A 237 27.30 -2.49 -25.85
CA PRO A 237 27.94 -2.98 -24.64
C PRO A 237 26.90 -3.42 -23.62
N CYS A 238 27.01 -4.69 -23.21
CA CYS A 238 26.22 -5.27 -22.14
C CYS A 238 26.94 -5.11 -20.80
N TYR A 239 26.17 -4.94 -19.74
CA TYR A 239 26.64 -4.90 -18.36
C TYR A 239 26.05 -6.07 -17.58
N PHE A 240 26.65 -6.38 -16.44
CA PHE A 240 26.10 -7.36 -15.51
C PHE A 240 25.44 -6.64 -14.33
N ALA A 241 24.32 -7.18 -13.89
CA ALA A 241 23.61 -6.74 -12.70
C ALA A 241 23.05 -7.95 -11.96
N THR A 242 22.83 -7.80 -10.67
CA THR A 242 22.28 -8.84 -9.78
C THR A 242 20.77 -8.93 -9.97
N ASP A 243 20.24 -10.13 -10.24
CA ASP A 243 18.80 -10.40 -10.29
C ASP A 243 18.21 -10.71 -8.91
N VAL A 244 16.89 -10.86 -8.82
CA VAL A 244 16.16 -11.19 -7.58
C VAL A 244 16.58 -12.53 -6.93
N PHE A 245 17.36 -13.36 -7.62
CA PHE A 245 17.90 -14.62 -7.11
C PHE A 245 19.40 -14.52 -6.76
N GLY A 246 19.97 -13.32 -6.74
CA GLY A 246 21.38 -13.08 -6.48
C GLY A 246 22.30 -13.46 -7.65
N LYS A 247 21.76 -13.71 -8.85
CA LYS A 247 22.54 -14.15 -10.02
C LYS A 247 22.93 -12.97 -10.90
N GLN A 248 24.12 -13.03 -11.47
CA GLN A 248 24.57 -12.05 -12.46
C GLN A 248 23.88 -12.29 -13.81
N VAL A 249 23.13 -11.31 -14.27
CA VAL A 249 22.40 -11.31 -15.55
C VAL A 249 22.86 -10.15 -16.43
N LYS A 250 22.71 -10.32 -17.75
CA LYS A 250 23.08 -9.27 -18.71
C LYS A 250 21.99 -8.22 -18.81
N THR A 251 22.38 -6.96 -18.91
CA THR A 251 21.51 -5.83 -19.21
C THR A 251 22.17 -4.88 -20.20
N LEU A 252 21.37 -4.00 -20.82
CA LEU A 252 21.83 -2.94 -21.71
C LEU A 252 21.72 -1.60 -20.99
N SER A 253 22.55 -0.60 -21.34
CA SER A 253 22.48 0.72 -20.67
C SER A 253 21.07 1.31 -20.64
N PRO A 254 20.25 1.26 -21.72
CA PRO A 254 18.87 1.78 -21.64
C PRO A 254 17.99 1.03 -20.65
N LEU A 255 18.15 -0.28 -20.51
CA LEU A 255 17.35 -1.10 -19.57
C LEU A 255 17.76 -0.82 -18.13
N PHE A 256 19.06 -0.64 -17.89
CA PHE A 256 19.58 -0.24 -16.59
C PHE A 256 19.18 1.19 -16.22
N GLU A 257 19.12 2.10 -17.19
CA GLU A 257 18.57 3.44 -16.99
C GLU A 257 17.08 3.39 -16.63
N TYR A 258 16.30 2.50 -17.25
CA TYR A 258 14.90 2.29 -16.87
C TYR A 258 14.75 1.72 -15.45
N LYS A 259 15.67 0.85 -15.01
CA LYS A 259 15.74 0.36 -13.62
C LYS A 259 15.88 1.54 -12.68
N ILE A 260 16.94 2.34 -12.84
CA ILE A 260 17.23 3.49 -11.97
C ILE A 260 16.05 4.47 -11.95
N TRP A 261 15.44 4.73 -13.10
CA TRP A 261 14.30 5.62 -13.19
C TRP A 261 13.09 5.07 -12.41
N LEU A 262 12.74 3.80 -12.61
CA LEU A 262 11.62 3.15 -11.93
C LEU A 262 11.82 3.14 -10.42
N GLU A 263 13.01 2.79 -9.96
CA GLU A 263 13.31 2.71 -8.53
C GLU A 263 13.17 4.08 -7.85
N ASN A 264 13.70 5.14 -8.46
CA ASN A 264 13.54 6.51 -7.97
C ASN A 264 12.07 6.97 -8.00
N PHE A 265 11.32 6.60 -9.05
CA PHE A 265 9.90 6.94 -9.18
C PHE A 265 9.06 6.25 -8.11
N ILE A 266 9.27 4.94 -7.91
CA ILE A 266 8.62 4.13 -6.88
C ILE A 266 8.94 4.70 -5.50
N GLN A 267 10.21 5.03 -5.24
CA GLN A 267 10.62 5.64 -3.96
C GLN A 267 9.88 6.95 -3.68
N CYS A 268 9.66 7.79 -4.70
CA CYS A 268 8.89 9.04 -4.56
C CYS A 268 7.41 8.82 -4.24
N LEU A 269 6.89 7.62 -4.48
CA LEU A 269 5.50 7.24 -4.21
C LEU A 269 5.37 6.27 -3.03
N ALA A 270 6.49 5.87 -2.42
CA ALA A 270 6.51 5.02 -1.24
C ALA A 270 5.62 5.61 -0.14
N GLY A 271 4.82 4.77 0.52
CA GLY A 271 3.85 5.17 1.54
C GLY A 271 2.49 5.62 0.99
N SER A 272 2.38 5.94 -0.31
CA SER A 272 1.10 6.27 -0.96
C SER A 272 0.61 5.23 -1.96
N HIS A 273 1.52 4.37 -2.43
CA HIS A 273 1.24 3.31 -3.39
C HIS A 273 1.94 2.03 -2.95
N TYR A 274 1.26 0.90 -3.12
CA TYR A 274 1.83 -0.43 -3.02
C TYR A 274 2.44 -0.83 -4.38
N PHE A 275 3.72 -1.17 -4.39
CA PHE A 275 4.40 -1.69 -5.58
C PHE A 275 4.93 -3.09 -5.32
N CYS A 276 4.68 -3.99 -6.27
CA CYS A 276 5.29 -5.31 -6.25
C CYS A 276 5.92 -5.64 -7.61
N ASN A 277 7.23 -5.88 -7.60
CA ASN A 277 7.92 -6.47 -8.74
C ASN A 277 7.57 -7.96 -8.83
N CYS A 278 6.86 -8.30 -9.90
CA CYS A 278 6.45 -9.65 -10.23
C CYS A 278 7.35 -10.34 -11.27
N SER A 279 8.54 -9.78 -11.50
CA SER A 279 9.49 -10.20 -12.53
C SER A 279 10.79 -10.75 -11.93
N GLU A 280 11.37 -11.75 -12.58
CA GLU A 280 12.61 -12.44 -12.16
C GLU A 280 13.89 -11.66 -12.56
N GLY A 281 13.79 -10.32 -12.64
CA GLY A 281 14.81 -9.45 -13.23
C GLY A 281 15.70 -8.76 -12.22
N ILE A 282 16.18 -7.57 -12.61
CA ILE A 282 17.09 -6.76 -11.78
C ILE A 282 16.38 -5.65 -11.00
N LEU A 283 15.09 -5.43 -11.21
CA LEU A 283 14.33 -4.31 -10.63
C LEU A 283 14.18 -4.47 -9.11
N GLY A 284 14.55 -3.44 -8.34
CA GLY A 284 14.47 -3.42 -6.88
C GLY A 284 15.59 -4.18 -6.18
N VAL A 285 16.66 -4.52 -6.90
CA VAL A 285 17.82 -5.24 -6.37
C VAL A 285 19.05 -4.33 -6.43
N GLU A 286 19.73 -4.21 -5.30
CA GLU A 286 20.98 -3.48 -5.16
C GLU A 286 22.18 -4.31 -5.65
N SER A 287 23.32 -3.65 -5.84
CA SER A 287 24.53 -4.30 -6.33
C SER A 287 25.05 -5.41 -5.40
N ASP A 288 24.78 -5.31 -4.09
CA ASP A 288 25.12 -6.31 -3.07
C ASP A 288 24.05 -7.42 -2.92
N GLY A 289 22.97 -7.35 -3.70
CA GLY A 289 21.86 -8.30 -3.67
C GLY A 289 20.78 -7.99 -2.63
N THR A 290 20.89 -6.89 -1.88
CA THR A 290 19.82 -6.43 -0.99
C THR A 290 18.61 -5.92 -1.79
N PHE A 291 17.42 -6.03 -1.20
CA PHE A 291 16.18 -5.55 -1.81
C PHE A 291 15.82 -4.15 -1.32
N MET A 292 15.27 -3.34 -2.21
CA MET A 292 14.72 -2.04 -1.85
C MET A 292 13.46 -2.21 -0.98
N PRO A 293 13.37 -1.54 0.17
CA PRO A 293 12.30 -1.80 1.15
C PRO A 293 10.91 -1.30 0.71
N TRP A 294 10.84 -0.43 -0.30
CA TRP A 294 9.57 0.12 -0.84
C TRP A 294 9.07 -0.62 -2.09
N LEU A 295 9.66 -1.77 -2.43
CA LEU A 295 9.28 -2.56 -3.60
C LEU A 295 9.28 -4.05 -3.26
N ASP A 296 8.08 -4.61 -3.10
CA ASP A 296 7.90 -6.03 -2.82
C ASP A 296 8.43 -6.89 -3.97
N GLN A 297 9.03 -8.03 -3.65
CA GLN A 297 9.51 -9.02 -4.61
C GLN A 297 8.69 -10.31 -4.46
N LYS A 298 7.80 -10.60 -5.41
CA LYS A 298 6.86 -11.73 -5.27
C LYS A 298 6.47 -12.29 -6.63
N ALA A 299 6.22 -13.61 -6.73
CA ALA A 299 5.72 -14.17 -7.98
C ALA A 299 4.30 -13.64 -8.28
N LEU A 300 4.00 -13.37 -9.56
CA LEU A 300 2.73 -12.74 -9.97
C LEU A 300 1.48 -13.41 -9.37
N HIS A 301 1.41 -14.74 -9.38
CA HIS A 301 0.24 -15.47 -8.86
C HIS A 301 0.06 -15.34 -7.34
N LEU A 302 1.16 -15.18 -6.60
CA LEU A 302 1.11 -14.95 -5.16
C LEU A 302 0.69 -13.52 -4.88
N ALA A 303 1.24 -12.53 -5.60
CA ALA A 303 0.82 -11.13 -5.48
C ALA A 303 -0.68 -10.95 -5.80
N ILE A 304 -1.18 -11.60 -6.87
CA ILE A 304 -2.61 -11.62 -7.20
C ILE A 304 -3.42 -12.25 -6.07
N LYS A 305 -2.95 -13.38 -5.51
CA LYS A 305 -3.64 -14.06 -4.42
C LYS A 305 -3.72 -13.17 -3.18
N ASP A 306 -2.61 -12.56 -2.77
CA ASP A 306 -2.56 -11.72 -1.56
C ASP A 306 -3.48 -10.49 -1.70
N ILE A 307 -3.52 -9.86 -2.88
CA ILE A 307 -4.47 -8.77 -3.15
C ILE A 307 -5.92 -9.26 -3.14
N ALA A 308 -6.21 -10.40 -3.75
CA ALA A 308 -7.56 -10.96 -3.77
C ALA A 308 -8.05 -11.35 -2.36
N ASP A 309 -7.15 -11.92 -1.55
CA ASP A 309 -7.42 -12.24 -0.15
C ASP A 309 -7.63 -10.97 0.67
N ALA A 310 -6.79 -9.94 0.47
CA ALA A 310 -6.94 -8.64 1.13
C ALA A 310 -8.31 -8.00 0.82
N TRP A 311 -8.77 -8.06 -0.44
CA TRP A 311 -10.12 -7.59 -0.80
C TRP A 311 -11.22 -8.43 -0.14
N ALA A 312 -11.09 -9.75 -0.12
CA ALA A 312 -12.06 -10.62 0.54
C ALA A 312 -12.14 -10.35 2.04
N ILE A 313 -11.00 -10.09 2.68
CA ILE A 313 -10.92 -9.69 4.10
C ILE A 313 -11.54 -8.31 4.28
N GLU A 314 -11.28 -7.35 3.40
CA GLU A 314 -11.83 -6.01 3.48
C GLU A 314 -13.37 -6.00 3.40
N GLU A 315 -13.95 -6.92 2.63
CA GLU A 315 -15.40 -7.11 2.50
C GLU A 315 -16.04 -7.82 3.71
N MET A 316 -15.26 -8.38 4.64
CA MET A 316 -15.78 -9.01 5.86
C MET A 316 -16.40 -7.98 6.82
N PRO A 317 -17.45 -8.37 7.58
CA PRO A 317 -17.93 -7.58 8.71
C PRO A 317 -16.78 -7.26 9.69
N SER A 318 -16.74 -6.04 10.23
CA SER A 318 -15.59 -5.53 11.00
C SER A 318 -15.14 -6.45 12.14
N LYS A 319 -16.07 -7.08 12.86
CA LYS A 319 -15.76 -8.01 13.96
C LYS A 319 -15.14 -9.33 13.45
N GLU A 320 -15.68 -9.88 12.36
CA GLU A 320 -15.15 -11.09 11.73
C GLU A 320 -13.77 -10.82 11.11
N LYS A 321 -13.60 -9.64 10.49
CA LYS A 321 -12.33 -9.15 9.95
C LYS A 321 -11.26 -9.07 11.03
N ALA A 322 -11.54 -8.38 12.13
CA ALA A 322 -10.61 -8.28 13.25
C ALA A 322 -10.26 -9.66 13.81
N LYS A 323 -11.27 -10.51 14.06
CA LYS A 323 -11.06 -11.89 14.50
C LYS A 323 -10.13 -12.65 13.56
N PHE A 324 -10.36 -12.58 12.25
CA PHE A 324 -9.53 -13.26 11.25
C PHE A 324 -8.09 -12.76 11.26
N ILE A 325 -7.88 -11.45 11.11
CA ILE A 325 -6.55 -10.82 11.04
C ILE A 325 -5.72 -11.17 12.26
N TYR A 326 -6.26 -10.97 13.47
CA TYR A 326 -5.52 -11.22 14.70
C TYR A 326 -5.26 -12.70 14.93
N SER A 327 -6.22 -13.58 14.59
CA SER A 327 -5.99 -15.03 14.67
C SER A 327 -4.85 -15.49 13.77
N GLU A 328 -4.61 -14.82 12.63
CA GLU A 328 -3.47 -15.12 11.76
C GLU A 328 -2.17 -14.45 12.25
N LEU A 329 -2.20 -13.17 12.60
CA LEU A 329 -1.03 -12.43 13.10
C LEU A 329 -0.39 -13.11 14.33
N TYR A 330 -1.21 -13.58 15.28
CA TYR A 330 -0.70 -14.25 16.47
C TYR A 330 -0.13 -15.65 16.20
N LYS A 331 -0.57 -16.35 15.15
CA LYS A 331 -0.05 -17.69 14.80
C LYS A 331 1.38 -17.65 14.29
N TYR A 332 1.70 -16.63 13.49
CA TYR A 332 2.98 -16.52 12.82
C TYR A 332 4.04 -15.76 13.64
N ASP A 333 3.70 -15.31 14.85
CA ASP A 333 4.56 -14.49 15.71
C ASP A 333 4.97 -13.15 15.04
N ASP A 334 4.28 -12.78 13.95
CA ASP A 334 4.46 -11.54 13.19
C ASP A 334 3.96 -10.31 13.98
N TYR A 335 3.24 -10.56 15.09
CA TYR A 335 2.79 -9.55 16.02
C TYR A 335 2.90 -10.07 17.46
N VAL A 336 3.89 -9.56 18.20
CA VAL A 336 4.08 -9.88 19.62
C VAL A 336 3.62 -8.68 20.46
N PRO A 337 2.41 -8.71 21.06
CA PRO A 337 1.89 -7.61 21.86
C PRO A 337 2.57 -7.55 23.24
N THR A 338 3.87 -7.26 23.26
CA THR A 338 4.62 -7.14 24.52
C THR A 338 4.30 -5.85 25.28
N LEU A 339 3.69 -4.86 24.61
CA LEU A 339 3.39 -3.56 25.20
C LEU A 339 2.42 -3.68 26.38
N GLY A 340 1.31 -4.43 26.22
CA GLY A 340 0.35 -4.64 27.32
C GLY A 340 1.00 -5.29 28.55
N ALA A 341 1.85 -6.30 28.34
CA ALA A 341 2.62 -6.92 29.42
C ALA A 341 3.60 -5.93 30.08
N ASN A 342 4.26 -5.09 29.31
CA ASN A 342 5.18 -4.06 29.83
C ASN A 342 4.44 -2.97 30.61
N ILE A 343 3.25 -2.58 30.16
CA ILE A 343 2.37 -1.63 30.88
C ILE A 343 1.91 -2.26 32.19
N TRP A 344 1.45 -3.52 32.19
CA TRP A 344 1.08 -4.21 33.43
C TRP A 344 2.26 -4.33 34.40
N ARG A 345 3.47 -4.64 33.91
CA ARG A 345 4.69 -4.61 34.73
C ARG A 345 4.92 -3.24 35.33
N SER A 346 4.91 -2.18 34.53
CA SER A 346 5.18 -0.83 35.02
C SER A 346 4.15 -0.37 36.05
N GLN A 347 2.87 -0.66 35.82
CA GLN A 347 1.79 -0.31 36.75
C GLN A 347 1.96 -0.99 38.11
N PHE A 348 2.35 -2.25 38.17
CA PHE A 348 2.46 -2.98 39.45
C PHE A 348 3.86 -2.92 40.09
N ASP A 349 4.94 -2.76 39.32
CA ASP A 349 6.32 -2.68 39.82
C ASP A 349 6.76 -1.26 40.23
N ALA A 350 6.16 -0.21 39.64
CA ALA A 350 6.52 1.15 40.00
C ALA A 350 6.10 1.47 41.45
N LYS A 351 7.04 1.98 42.26
CA LYS A 351 6.73 2.54 43.59
C LYS A 351 5.76 3.73 43.52
N ASN A 352 5.71 4.41 42.36
CA ASN A 352 4.87 5.58 42.08
C ASN A 352 3.94 5.32 40.88
N SER A 353 3.16 4.24 40.91
CA SER A 353 2.12 4.09 39.88
C SER A 353 1.02 5.12 40.06
N CYS A 354 0.42 5.53 38.95
CA CYS A 354 -0.94 6.10 38.81
C CYS A 354 -2.03 5.53 39.75
N ILE A 355 -1.93 4.26 40.15
CA ILE A 355 -2.87 3.60 41.06
C ILE A 355 -2.40 3.79 42.50
N LEU A 356 -2.99 4.74 43.22
CA LEU A 356 -2.66 4.96 44.64
C LEU A 356 -3.16 3.84 45.58
N ARG A 357 -4.01 2.92 45.09
CA ARG A 357 -4.66 1.87 45.87
C ARG A 357 -4.45 0.47 45.31
N LYS A 358 -3.20 0.12 44.95
CA LYS A 358 -2.86 -1.21 44.43
C LYS A 358 -3.32 -2.34 45.36
N ASP A 359 -3.23 -2.12 46.67
CA ASP A 359 -3.63 -3.12 47.67
C ASP A 359 -5.13 -3.44 47.65
N GLU A 360 -5.96 -2.59 47.03
CA GLU A 360 -7.40 -2.83 46.83
C GLU A 360 -7.70 -3.61 45.55
N ILE A 361 -6.72 -3.78 44.65
CA ILE A 361 -6.89 -4.48 43.37
C ILE A 361 -6.46 -5.93 43.51
N LYS A 362 -7.42 -6.85 43.38
CA LYS A 362 -7.16 -8.30 43.43
C LYS A 362 -7.52 -8.98 42.13
N THR A 363 -8.61 -8.55 41.51
CA THR A 363 -9.18 -9.12 40.29
C THR A 363 -9.01 -8.16 39.12
N ILE A 364 -8.42 -8.65 38.02
CA ILE A 364 -8.09 -7.82 36.85
C ILE A 364 -8.59 -8.48 35.57
N LEU A 365 -9.17 -7.69 34.68
CA LEU A 365 -9.44 -8.07 33.30
C LEU A 365 -8.46 -7.35 32.36
N ASP A 366 -7.78 -8.14 31.52
CA ASP A 366 -7.01 -7.68 30.38
C ASP A 366 -7.88 -7.83 29.11
N PHE A 367 -8.45 -6.73 28.63
CA PHE A 367 -9.30 -6.69 27.43
C PHE A 367 -8.43 -6.45 26.19
N GLY A 368 -8.58 -7.31 25.17
CA GLY A 368 -7.63 -7.39 24.07
C GLY A 368 -6.34 -8.10 24.50
N CYS A 369 -6.45 -9.20 25.26
CA CYS A 369 -5.27 -9.84 25.86
C CYS A 369 -4.32 -10.50 24.85
N GLY A 370 -4.71 -10.60 23.57
CA GLY A 370 -3.91 -11.14 22.48
C GLY A 370 -3.35 -12.54 22.80
N THR A 371 -2.03 -12.62 22.90
CA THR A 371 -1.28 -13.84 23.22
C THR A 371 -1.30 -14.23 24.71
N GLY A 372 -1.87 -13.40 25.59
CA GLY A 372 -2.01 -13.67 27.04
C GLY A 372 -0.81 -13.26 27.90
N ASP A 373 0.16 -12.52 27.35
CA ASP A 373 1.38 -12.09 28.06
C ASP A 373 1.08 -11.20 29.28
N GLY A 374 0.11 -10.29 29.17
CA GLY A 374 -0.32 -9.43 30.28
C GLY A 374 -0.90 -10.25 31.43
N VAL A 375 -1.80 -11.19 31.12
CA VAL A 375 -2.39 -12.12 32.10
C VAL A 375 -1.31 -12.94 32.80
N MET A 376 -0.35 -13.48 32.07
CA MET A 376 0.77 -14.25 32.62
C MET A 376 1.56 -13.41 33.65
N VAL A 377 1.97 -12.20 33.27
CA VAL A 377 2.70 -11.26 34.14
C VAL A 377 1.93 -10.94 35.42
N LEU A 378 0.63 -10.65 35.32
CA LEU A 378 -0.18 -10.31 36.49
C LEU A 378 -0.32 -11.50 37.45
N ARG A 379 -0.48 -12.72 36.91
CA ARG A 379 -0.57 -13.93 37.72
C ARG A 379 0.75 -14.31 38.39
N GLU A 380 1.89 -14.09 37.73
CA GLU A 380 3.22 -14.22 38.34
C GLU A 380 3.40 -13.28 39.56
N LYS A 381 2.68 -12.15 39.58
CA LYS A 381 2.63 -11.22 40.72
C LYS A 381 1.59 -11.59 41.78
N GLY A 382 0.88 -12.70 41.63
CA GLY A 382 -0.11 -13.19 42.58
C GLY A 382 -1.50 -12.55 42.45
N LEU A 383 -1.82 -11.89 41.34
CA LEU A 383 -3.13 -11.29 41.08
C LEU A 383 -4.07 -12.29 40.40
N GLU A 384 -5.38 -12.15 40.65
CA GLU A 384 -6.42 -12.91 39.95
C GLU A 384 -6.73 -12.24 38.60
N ALA A 385 -5.86 -12.46 37.63
CA ALA A 385 -5.99 -11.89 36.29
C ALA A 385 -6.68 -12.85 35.31
N TYR A 386 -7.50 -12.27 34.45
CA TYR A 386 -8.25 -12.91 33.36
C TYR A 386 -8.04 -12.13 32.07
N GLY A 387 -8.08 -12.83 30.93
CA GLY A 387 -7.94 -12.24 29.61
C GLY A 387 -9.16 -12.49 28.73
N VAL A 388 -9.50 -11.52 27.90
CA VAL A 388 -10.51 -11.69 26.85
C VAL A 388 -10.03 -11.08 25.54
N ASP A 389 -10.19 -11.82 24.43
CA ASP A 389 -9.80 -11.35 23.10
C ASP A 389 -10.83 -11.78 22.04
N ILE A 390 -10.92 -11.05 20.93
CA ILE A 390 -11.81 -11.44 19.83
C ILE A 390 -11.22 -12.63 19.03
N ALA A 391 -9.88 -12.73 19.00
CA ALA A 391 -9.15 -13.83 18.39
C ALA A 391 -9.16 -15.08 19.29
N GLU A 392 -9.20 -16.25 18.66
CA GLU A 392 -9.23 -17.53 19.35
C GLU A 392 -7.82 -18.10 19.53
N ASN A 393 -7.08 -17.56 20.51
CA ASN A 393 -5.67 -17.87 20.74
C ASN A 393 -5.44 -18.99 21.77
N LYS A 394 -6.34 -19.98 21.85
CA LYS A 394 -6.33 -20.99 22.92
C LYS A 394 -5.02 -21.75 23.04
N GLU A 395 -4.44 -22.19 21.92
CA GLU A 395 -3.14 -22.88 21.92
C GLU A 395 -2.01 -22.01 22.50
N LEU A 396 -1.97 -20.72 22.14
CA LEU A 396 -0.98 -19.77 22.66
C LEU A 396 -1.13 -19.56 24.17
N TRP A 397 -2.37 -19.41 24.64
CA TRP A 397 -2.65 -19.26 26.06
C TRP A 397 -2.28 -20.51 26.86
N ASP A 398 -2.55 -21.71 26.31
CA ASP A 398 -2.18 -22.99 26.93
C ASP A 398 -0.66 -23.14 27.03
N ARG A 399 0.09 -22.79 25.97
CA ARG A 399 1.56 -22.81 25.99
C ARG A 399 2.16 -21.88 27.06
N LYS A 400 1.49 -20.77 27.36
CA LYS A 400 1.88 -19.83 28.43
C LYS A 400 1.34 -20.19 29.82
N GLY A 401 0.57 -21.28 29.95
CA GLY A 401 -0.03 -21.70 31.22
C GLY A 401 -1.17 -20.78 31.71
N VAL A 402 -1.75 -19.96 30.83
CA VAL A 402 -2.86 -19.03 31.15
C VAL A 402 -4.17 -19.39 30.48
N GLY A 403 -4.24 -20.51 29.76
CA GLY A 403 -5.40 -20.88 28.96
C GLY A 403 -6.69 -21.16 29.74
N GLU A 404 -6.66 -21.37 31.05
CA GLU A 404 -7.86 -21.43 31.89
C GLU A 404 -8.40 -20.04 32.28
N PHE A 405 -7.56 -19.02 32.15
CA PHE A 405 -7.86 -17.63 32.56
C PHE A 405 -8.13 -16.71 31.36
N CYS A 406 -7.81 -17.16 30.15
CA CYS A 406 -8.11 -16.47 28.90
C CYS A 406 -9.27 -17.14 28.16
N ARG A 407 -10.11 -16.34 27.50
CA ARG A 407 -11.19 -16.83 26.63
C ARG A 407 -11.43 -15.89 25.46
N SER A 408 -11.97 -16.41 24.37
CA SER A 408 -12.49 -15.56 23.29
C SER A 408 -13.90 -15.04 23.61
N TYR A 409 -14.32 -13.96 22.95
CA TYR A 409 -15.68 -13.43 23.01
C TYR A 409 -16.21 -13.05 21.61
N ASP A 410 -17.47 -12.61 21.55
CA ASP A 410 -18.19 -12.35 20.30
C ASP A 410 -17.99 -10.94 19.71
N GLY A 411 -17.15 -10.10 20.33
CA GLY A 411 -16.96 -8.71 19.91
C GLY A 411 -18.09 -7.76 20.31
N THR A 412 -19.06 -8.19 21.13
CA THR A 412 -20.24 -7.39 21.49
C THR A 412 -20.52 -7.40 22.98
N THR A 413 -20.52 -8.56 23.62
CA THR A 413 -20.87 -8.72 25.03
C THR A 413 -19.79 -9.52 25.76
N LEU A 414 -19.31 -8.97 26.87
CA LEU A 414 -18.29 -9.61 27.67
C LEU A 414 -18.92 -10.72 28.53
N PRO A 415 -18.32 -11.92 28.58
CA PRO A 415 -18.87 -13.10 29.27
C PRO A 415 -18.61 -13.05 30.79
N TYR A 416 -18.85 -11.88 31.41
CA TYR A 416 -18.63 -11.60 32.82
C TYR A 416 -19.82 -10.84 33.40
N ALA A 417 -20.07 -11.03 34.70
CA ALA A 417 -21.12 -10.32 35.41
C ALA A 417 -20.71 -8.85 35.67
N ASP A 418 -21.69 -8.04 36.05
CA ASP A 418 -21.46 -6.66 36.46
C ASP A 418 -20.47 -6.62 37.64
N ASP A 419 -19.60 -5.61 37.66
CA ASP A 419 -18.68 -5.36 38.77
C ASP A 419 -17.81 -6.59 39.14
N SER A 420 -17.44 -7.42 38.15
CA SER A 420 -16.61 -8.63 38.34
C SER A 420 -15.15 -8.32 38.65
N PHE A 421 -14.60 -7.22 38.14
CA PHE A 421 -13.16 -6.92 38.22
C PHE A 421 -12.90 -5.62 38.96
N ASP A 422 -11.95 -5.62 39.90
CA ASP A 422 -11.51 -4.41 40.59
C ASP A 422 -10.91 -3.40 39.61
N MET A 423 -10.18 -3.91 38.61
CA MET A 423 -9.56 -3.13 37.54
C MET A 423 -9.69 -3.78 36.16
N VAL A 424 -9.87 -2.95 35.13
CA VAL A 424 -9.86 -3.37 33.73
C VAL A 424 -8.77 -2.60 32.98
N GLY A 425 -7.92 -3.31 32.24
CA GLY A 425 -6.97 -2.72 31.30
C GLY A 425 -7.33 -3.06 29.86
N CYS A 426 -7.02 -2.14 28.95
CA CYS A 426 -7.24 -2.28 27.52
C CYS A 426 -6.10 -1.56 26.80
N PHE A 427 -5.25 -2.30 26.10
CA PHE A 427 -4.00 -1.75 25.56
C PHE A 427 -3.88 -2.05 24.07
N GLU A 428 -3.69 -1.02 23.26
CA GLU A 428 -3.59 -1.10 21.80
C GLU A 428 -4.68 -1.98 21.18
N THR A 429 -5.93 -1.67 21.50
CA THR A 429 -7.10 -2.47 21.08
C THR A 429 -8.15 -1.61 20.39
N PHE A 430 -8.44 -0.41 20.89
CA PHE A 430 -9.56 0.41 20.41
C PHE A 430 -9.31 1.04 19.03
N GLU A 431 -8.06 1.24 18.64
CA GLU A 431 -7.64 1.66 17.29
C GLU A 431 -7.99 0.62 16.21
N HIS A 432 -8.26 -0.62 16.61
CA HIS A 432 -8.60 -1.74 15.73
C HIS A 432 -10.11 -2.04 15.72
N ILE A 433 -10.90 -1.27 16.47
CA ILE A 433 -12.35 -1.41 16.57
C ILE A 433 -13.00 -0.24 15.84
N ILE A 434 -13.95 -0.53 14.96
CA ILE A 434 -14.67 0.52 14.22
C ILE A 434 -15.40 1.48 15.19
N PRO A 435 -15.45 2.78 14.87
CA PRO A 435 -16.03 3.80 15.77
C PRO A 435 -17.43 3.47 16.30
N GLU A 436 -18.26 2.83 15.49
CA GLU A 436 -19.64 2.47 15.82
C GLU A 436 -19.75 1.42 16.94
N ASP A 437 -18.76 0.53 17.06
CA ASP A 437 -18.74 -0.52 18.08
C ASP A 437 -18.08 -0.07 19.39
N CYS A 438 -17.23 0.96 19.35
CA CYS A 438 -16.45 1.40 20.51
C CYS A 438 -17.33 1.80 21.70
N GLU A 439 -18.43 2.52 21.47
CA GLU A 439 -19.30 2.98 22.56
C GLU A 439 -19.95 1.80 23.30
N ASN A 440 -20.38 0.76 22.58
CA ASN A 440 -20.96 -0.43 23.19
C ASN A 440 -19.92 -1.22 23.99
N LEU A 441 -18.71 -1.38 23.45
CA LEU A 441 -17.64 -2.09 24.14
C LEU A 441 -17.15 -1.33 25.39
N LEU A 442 -17.06 0.00 25.33
CA LEU A 442 -16.77 0.83 26.51
C LEU A 442 -17.87 0.68 27.58
N LYS A 443 -19.15 0.58 27.20
CA LYS A 443 -20.25 0.28 28.14
C LYS A 443 -20.08 -1.09 28.79
N GLU A 444 -19.69 -2.10 28.03
CA GLU A 444 -19.39 -3.44 28.57
C GLU A 444 -18.20 -3.43 29.52
N LEU A 445 -17.11 -2.71 29.20
CA LEU A 445 -15.98 -2.53 30.12
C LEU A 445 -16.42 -1.84 31.41
N LEU A 446 -17.19 -0.75 31.30
CA LEU A 446 -17.75 -0.04 32.46
C LEU A 446 -18.67 -0.93 33.30
N ARG A 447 -19.43 -1.83 32.65
CA ARG A 447 -20.33 -2.77 33.31
C ARG A 447 -19.55 -3.79 34.15
N VAL A 448 -18.53 -4.44 33.56
CA VAL A 448 -17.78 -5.51 34.24
C VAL A 448 -16.73 -5.00 35.23
N GLY A 449 -16.28 -3.75 35.09
CA GLY A 449 -15.33 -3.13 36.01
C GLY A 449 -16.00 -2.42 37.19
N LYS A 450 -15.50 -2.65 38.40
CA LYS A 450 -16.00 -2.04 39.64
C LYS A 450 -15.71 -0.55 39.71
N ASN A 451 -14.45 -0.17 39.45
CA ASN A 451 -14.07 1.23 39.55
C ASN A 451 -12.86 1.66 38.72
N PHE A 452 -11.82 0.84 38.54
CA PHE A 452 -10.55 1.33 37.95
C PHE A 452 -10.36 0.88 36.50
N PHE A 453 -9.95 1.82 35.64
CA PHE A 453 -9.74 1.56 34.22
C PHE A 453 -8.47 2.21 33.71
N THR A 454 -7.78 1.50 32.82
CA THR A 454 -6.60 2.01 32.13
C THR A 454 -6.67 1.68 30.65
N PHE A 455 -6.34 2.66 29.81
CA PHE A 455 -6.35 2.50 28.37
C PHE A 455 -5.02 2.96 27.77
N THR A 456 -4.53 2.22 26.78
CA THR A 456 -3.62 2.77 25.77
C THR A 456 -4.20 2.60 24.37
N ILE A 457 -4.07 3.64 23.56
CA ILE A 457 -4.65 3.69 22.22
C ILE A 457 -3.64 4.33 21.28
N ALA A 458 -3.24 3.63 20.21
CA ALA A 458 -2.40 4.22 19.17
C ALA A 458 -3.13 5.38 18.47
N LEU A 459 -2.39 6.48 18.25
CA LEU A 459 -2.88 7.69 17.59
C LEU A 459 -2.37 7.85 16.16
N ASN A 460 -1.74 6.82 15.60
CA ASN A 460 -1.18 6.82 14.25
C ASN A 460 -1.76 5.68 13.46
N LEU A 461 -1.65 5.79 12.14
CA LEU A 461 -1.87 4.66 11.25
C LEU A 461 -0.84 3.56 11.54
N GLU A 462 -1.19 2.33 11.18
CA GLU A 462 -0.27 1.21 11.27
C GLU A 462 0.89 1.41 10.28
N ASN A 463 2.13 1.35 10.77
CA ASN A 463 3.32 1.55 9.92
C ASN A 463 3.57 0.39 8.94
N ALA A 464 2.95 -0.78 9.16
CA ALA A 464 3.11 -1.97 8.35
C ALA A 464 1.75 -2.64 8.10
N PRO A 465 1.16 -2.52 6.91
CA PRO A 465 -0.13 -3.15 6.62
C PRO A 465 -0.04 -4.69 6.61
N PHE A 466 -1.08 -5.35 7.11
CA PHE A 466 -1.29 -6.79 6.99
C PHE A 466 -1.25 -7.23 5.52
N GLN A 467 -0.43 -8.26 5.24
CA GLN A 467 -0.14 -8.76 3.89
C GLN A 467 0.36 -7.68 2.89
N GLY A 468 0.88 -6.56 3.39
CA GLY A 468 1.38 -5.45 2.59
C GLY A 468 0.29 -4.53 2.03
N ILE A 469 -0.99 -4.76 2.34
CA ILE A 469 -2.11 -4.09 1.66
C ILE A 469 -3.19 -3.58 2.63
N LEU A 470 -3.46 -4.29 3.73
CA LEU A 470 -4.56 -3.97 4.64
C LEU A 470 -4.07 -3.34 5.95
N TYR A 471 -4.53 -2.14 6.30
CA TYR A 471 -4.23 -1.53 7.60
C TYR A 471 -5.17 -2.08 8.69
N THR A 472 -4.61 -2.46 9.84
CA THR A 472 -5.36 -2.96 10.99
C THR A 472 -5.88 -1.85 11.90
N HIS A 473 -5.23 -0.67 11.92
CA HIS A 473 -5.69 0.52 12.63
C HIS A 473 -6.86 1.17 11.87
N CYS A 474 -8.08 0.72 12.12
CA CYS A 474 -9.28 1.22 11.45
C CYS A 474 -9.94 2.41 12.15
N ASN A 475 -9.45 2.80 13.33
CA ASN A 475 -10.01 3.88 14.14
C ASN A 475 -8.91 4.74 14.77
N VAL A 476 -8.28 5.57 13.94
CA VAL A 476 -7.28 6.55 14.39
C VAL A 476 -7.96 7.89 14.62
N GLN A 477 -8.01 8.35 15.87
CA GLN A 477 -8.72 9.57 16.28
C GLN A 477 -7.82 10.48 17.11
N SER A 478 -8.22 11.73 17.27
CA SER A 478 -7.51 12.65 18.15
C SER A 478 -7.63 12.24 19.62
N PRO A 479 -6.68 12.65 20.49
CA PRO A 479 -6.81 12.47 21.93
C PRO A 479 -8.12 12.99 22.52
N GLU A 480 -8.61 14.12 22.02
CA GLU A 480 -9.84 14.75 22.47
C GLU A 480 -11.05 13.89 22.16
N TRP A 481 -11.12 13.32 20.95
CA TRP A 481 -12.22 12.45 20.54
C TRP A 481 -12.33 11.22 21.43
N TRP A 482 -11.19 10.58 21.75
CA TRP A 482 -11.16 9.42 22.63
C TRP A 482 -11.65 9.75 24.04
N VAL A 483 -11.19 10.87 24.58
CA VAL A 483 -11.59 11.33 25.93
C VAL A 483 -13.07 11.65 25.96
N GLU A 484 -13.58 12.39 24.96
CA GLU A 484 -15.00 12.72 24.86
C GLU A 484 -15.88 11.48 24.75
N LEU A 485 -15.48 10.48 23.95
CA LEU A 485 -16.20 9.21 23.85
C LEU A 485 -16.22 8.47 25.21
N ILE A 486 -15.06 8.35 25.86
CA ILE A 486 -14.92 7.65 27.14
C ILE A 486 -15.75 8.36 28.23
N GLU A 487 -15.68 9.68 28.33
CA GLU A 487 -16.48 10.46 29.29
C GLU A 487 -17.97 10.36 29.00
N ARG A 488 -18.37 10.43 27.72
CA ARG A 488 -19.78 10.30 27.30
C ARG A 488 -20.40 8.95 27.69
N VAL A 489 -19.62 7.87 27.69
CA VAL A 489 -20.08 6.55 28.14
C VAL A 489 -20.33 6.50 29.65
N GLY A 490 -19.72 7.40 30.43
CA GLY A 490 -19.90 7.51 31.88
C GLY A 490 -18.64 7.24 32.69
N PHE A 491 -17.47 7.19 32.05
CA PHE A 491 -16.20 7.15 32.76
C PHE A 491 -15.80 8.54 33.26
N ASN A 492 -15.21 8.61 34.45
CA ASN A 492 -14.57 9.80 34.97
C ASN A 492 -13.05 9.74 34.66
N VAL A 493 -12.59 10.46 33.64
CA VAL A 493 -11.18 10.50 33.24
C VAL A 493 -10.37 11.31 34.23
N LEU A 494 -9.44 10.66 34.92
CA LEU A 494 -8.62 11.28 35.96
C LEU A 494 -7.31 11.84 35.43
N ALA A 495 -6.73 11.18 34.43
CA ALA A 495 -5.48 11.58 33.80
C ALA A 495 -5.42 11.11 32.36
N LYS A 496 -4.82 11.93 31.49
CA LYS A 496 -4.49 11.59 30.12
C LYS A 496 -3.11 12.09 29.76
N GLN A 497 -2.37 11.34 28.94
CA GLN A 497 -1.09 11.78 28.40
C GLN A 497 -0.88 11.22 27.00
N LYS A 498 -0.43 12.08 26.10
CA LYS A 498 0.10 11.66 24.80
C LYS A 498 1.59 11.32 24.99
N ILE A 499 1.97 10.11 24.61
CA ILE A 499 3.35 9.63 24.72
C ILE A 499 3.89 9.38 23.31
N LEU A 500 5.13 9.79 23.09
CA LEU A 500 5.91 9.43 21.91
C LEU A 500 6.81 8.23 22.25
N TYR A 501 6.70 7.17 21.46
CA TYR A 501 7.58 6.02 21.45
C TYR A 501 8.46 6.07 20.20
N ASN A 502 9.78 6.09 20.40
CA ASN A 502 10.77 5.95 19.33
C ASN A 502 11.52 4.62 19.53
N HIS A 503 11.26 3.64 18.68
CA HIS A 503 12.11 2.45 18.56
C HIS A 503 13.23 2.80 17.57
N GLU A 504 14.50 2.62 17.95
CA GLU A 504 15.68 2.90 17.12
C GLU A 504 15.45 2.52 15.64
N GLY A 505 15.33 3.52 14.77
CA GLY A 505 15.16 3.33 13.32
C GLY A 505 13.71 3.21 12.81
N THR A 506 12.69 3.47 13.64
CA THR A 506 11.28 3.51 13.24
C THR A 506 10.67 4.90 13.38
N GLU A 507 9.59 5.18 12.62
CA GLU A 507 8.86 6.44 12.70
C GLU A 507 8.24 6.66 14.10
N ASP A 508 8.09 7.92 14.47
CA ASP A 508 7.50 8.40 15.72
C ASP A 508 6.10 7.79 15.96
N LYS A 509 5.95 6.95 16.99
CA LYS A 509 4.65 6.38 17.39
C LYS A 509 4.07 7.12 18.58
N TYR A 510 2.94 7.79 18.35
CA TYR A 510 2.13 8.38 19.41
C TYR A 510 1.06 7.42 19.93
N THR A 511 0.98 7.31 21.25
CA THR A 511 -0.05 6.55 21.97
C THR A 511 -0.67 7.45 23.03
N LEU A 512 -1.99 7.37 23.18
CA LEU A 512 -2.73 8.02 24.24
C LEU A 512 -2.85 7.08 25.44
N PHE A 513 -2.40 7.54 26.59
CA PHE A 513 -2.60 6.86 27.86
C PHE A 513 -3.75 7.52 28.62
N ILE A 514 -4.71 6.73 29.12
CA ILE A 514 -5.82 7.22 29.96
C ILE A 514 -5.92 6.39 31.25
N TYR A 515 -6.14 7.09 32.37
CA TYR A 515 -6.70 6.51 33.60
C TYR A 515 -8.08 7.07 33.83
N ALA A 516 -9.03 6.18 34.10
CA ALA A 516 -10.41 6.55 34.34
C ALA A 516 -11.01 5.74 35.49
N THR A 517 -12.13 6.25 36.00
CA THR A 517 -12.91 5.61 37.06
C THR A 517 -14.39 5.52 36.75
N LYS A 518 -15.10 4.56 37.34
CA LYS A 518 -16.57 4.45 37.22
C LYS A 518 -17.29 5.48 38.08
N ARG A 519 -16.68 5.88 39.20
CA ARG A 519 -17.26 6.80 40.19
C ARG A 519 -16.28 7.93 40.46
N GLU A 520 -16.80 9.11 40.82
CA GLU A 520 -15.95 10.18 41.33
C GLU A 520 -15.13 9.70 42.54
N THR A 521 -13.89 10.15 42.60
CA THR A 521 -12.93 9.71 43.61
C THR A 521 -11.98 10.84 43.96
N ASP A 522 -11.62 10.96 45.24
CA ASP A 522 -10.64 11.94 45.73
C ASP A 522 -9.18 11.56 45.39
N LEU A 523 -8.99 10.66 44.42
CA LEU A 523 -7.68 10.18 44.04
C LEU A 523 -6.94 11.28 43.28
N ARG A 524 -5.84 11.75 43.85
CA ARG A 524 -4.86 12.56 43.13
C ARG A 524 -3.95 11.64 42.33
N VAL A 525 -4.17 11.52 41.03
CA VAL A 525 -3.26 10.74 40.18
C VAL A 525 -1.91 11.47 40.13
N TRP A 526 -0.91 10.94 40.82
CA TRP A 526 0.49 11.29 40.55
C TRP A 526 0.93 10.44 39.36
N TYR A 527 1.25 11.11 38.26
CA TYR A 527 1.57 10.45 37.00
C TYR A 527 3.02 10.76 36.60
N ASP A 528 3.91 9.79 36.76
CA ASP A 528 5.23 9.73 36.12
C ASP A 528 5.35 8.34 35.47
N PRO A 529 4.92 8.16 34.22
CA PRO A 529 4.67 6.83 33.70
C PRO A 529 5.92 6.10 33.21
N ILE A 530 7.01 6.80 32.87
CA ILE A 530 8.05 6.24 32.01
C ILE A 530 9.45 6.81 32.34
N SER A 531 9.77 7.11 33.60
CA SER A 531 11.17 7.42 33.95
C SER A 531 12.10 6.19 33.99
N LYS A 532 11.58 4.97 33.76
CA LYS A 532 12.32 3.70 33.90
C LYS A 532 12.19 2.68 32.76
N LEU A 533 11.45 2.94 31.68
CA LEU A 533 11.69 2.19 30.44
C LEU A 533 13.00 2.74 29.88
N HIS A 534 14.06 1.93 29.80
CA HIS A 534 15.39 2.38 29.36
C HIS A 534 15.33 3.05 27.96
N PRO A 535 16.27 3.97 27.67
CA PRO A 535 16.02 5.15 26.85
C PRO A 535 16.20 4.89 25.36
N THR A 536 15.19 5.24 24.58
CA THR A 536 15.39 6.07 23.38
C THR A 536 14.26 7.11 23.35
N GLU A 537 14.54 8.20 24.07
CA GLU A 537 13.88 9.51 24.01
C GLU A 537 12.35 9.55 24.02
N VAL A 538 11.76 9.42 25.22
CA VAL A 538 10.37 9.85 25.46
C VAL A 538 10.34 11.38 25.57
N ALA A 539 9.82 12.05 24.55
CA ALA A 539 9.51 13.49 24.61
C ALA A 539 8.07 13.70 25.09
N TYR A 540 7.90 14.57 26.10
CA TYR A 540 6.60 14.99 26.63
C TYR A 540 6.08 16.16 25.77
N VAL A 541 4.86 16.07 25.23
CA VAL A 541 4.18 17.18 24.53
C VAL A 541 2.81 17.43 25.15
#